data_AF-A0A7W0Y6W0-F1
#
_entry.id   AF-A0A7W0Y6W0-F1
#
_cell.length_a   1.000
_cell.length_b   1.000
_cell.length_c   1.000
_cell.angle_alpha   90.00
_cell.angle_beta   90.00
_cell.angle_gamma   90.00
#
_symmetry.space_group_name_H-M   'P 1'
#
loop_
_entity.id
_entity.type
_entity.pdbx_description
1 polymer ?
#
loop_
_entity_poly.entity_id
_entity_poly.type
_entity_poly.pdbx_seq_one_letter_code
_entity_poly.pdbx_strand_id
1 'polypeptide(L)'
;LDTVGHVAKNCYDSLTSDEERDVFKTPAFISAMIEKGILGDKTKGGFYKKLGPDIQTLDPKTGAYRPKGGDEAIAKACKAAAKAEDPRERVRKLVASPGVAGEFAWTVLSRSLAYAARRIPEITDTVPSIDDAMRWGYAWDLGPFETWDALGFAATTDRMKADGIALPAWVEKMRAANATSFYSEGRVWDPIRGEYTPRVTDPREVTIGQMRKGGAPVLKNAGAEAWDLGDGVLGLTLKTKANSIDSDVIKMIHDSVEKAEQDFRAMVVWNEGEFFCVGANLFAVVMAAGQKQWDGLREMIKAYQYATQRMKYSTIPVVAAPYNMTLGGGLELCFGCDAVQAASETYSGLVEVGVGLIPGGAGTLNMLWRSLEGVPEGVDADVYSFVTQTFKNIALAKVATSAEEGKAFGFFRSTDGVSFDRARQLHETKQRAVGLASAGYHPPIPRAYKLPGESGIATLKMMVNTLVAGGYASEHDAKIAMKLANVLCGGITGATHAVTEDEILELEREAFLSLCGEPLSQARMQYMLQNNKPLRN
;
A
#
# COMPACT_ATOMS: atom_id res chain seq x y z
N LEU A 1 19.75 -15.51 11.11
CA LEU A 1 21.18 -15.09 11.16
C LEU A 1 22.05 -16.10 10.43
N ASP A 2 21.88 -17.37 10.78
CA ASP A 2 22.20 -18.54 9.95
C ASP A 2 22.05 -18.34 8.43
N THR A 3 20.92 -17.85 7.92
CA THR A 3 20.74 -17.61 6.47
C THR A 3 21.80 -16.66 5.91
N VAL A 4 22.09 -15.56 6.62
CA VAL A 4 23.15 -14.62 6.22
C VAL A 4 24.51 -15.31 6.25
N GLY A 5 24.78 -16.11 7.29
CA GLY A 5 26.03 -16.89 7.40
C GLY A 5 26.21 -17.88 6.26
N HIS A 6 25.16 -18.60 5.87
CA HIS A 6 25.18 -19.54 4.74
C HIS A 6 25.38 -18.83 3.40
N VAL A 7 24.64 -17.74 3.15
CA VAL A 7 24.78 -16.96 1.90
C VAL A 7 26.17 -16.36 1.81
N ALA A 8 26.66 -15.72 2.87
CA ALA A 8 28.00 -15.14 2.91
C ALA A 8 29.08 -16.20 2.68
N LYS A 9 28.99 -17.35 3.37
CA LYS A 9 29.92 -18.46 3.13
C LYS A 9 29.87 -18.97 1.69
N ASN A 10 28.69 -19.16 1.13
CA ASN A 10 28.54 -19.61 -0.26
C ASN A 10 29.16 -18.61 -1.26
N CYS A 11 28.90 -17.31 -1.09
CA CYS A 11 29.51 -16.25 -1.89
C CYS A 11 31.03 -16.25 -1.72
N TYR A 12 31.54 -16.31 -0.50
CA TYR A 12 32.97 -16.37 -0.23
C TYR A 12 33.61 -17.61 -0.88
N ASP A 13 33.01 -18.79 -0.78
CA ASP A 13 33.58 -20.01 -1.34
C ASP A 13 33.54 -20.02 -2.88
N SER A 14 32.50 -19.42 -3.48
CA SER A 14 32.26 -19.46 -4.94
C SER A 14 32.98 -18.35 -5.71
N LEU A 15 33.04 -17.14 -5.16
CA LEU A 15 33.54 -15.94 -5.84
C LEU A 15 35.07 -15.82 -5.76
N THR A 16 35.78 -16.88 -6.13
CA THR A 16 37.25 -17.01 -5.94
C THR A 16 38.08 -15.96 -6.67
N SER A 17 37.55 -15.39 -7.76
CA SER A 17 38.19 -14.35 -8.58
C SER A 17 37.63 -12.94 -8.36
N ASP A 18 36.60 -12.79 -7.52
CA ASP A 18 35.98 -11.48 -7.27
C ASP A 18 36.83 -10.67 -6.30
N GLU A 19 37.02 -9.40 -6.62
CA GLU A 19 37.89 -8.51 -5.85
C GLU A 19 37.28 -8.02 -4.53
N GLU A 20 35.96 -8.13 -4.35
CA GLU A 20 35.24 -7.85 -3.10
C GLU A 20 34.87 -9.13 -2.33
N ARG A 21 35.36 -10.30 -2.75
CA ARG A 21 35.11 -11.61 -2.12
C ARG A 21 35.23 -11.57 -0.59
N ASP A 22 36.23 -10.88 -0.07
CA ASP A 22 36.53 -10.81 1.37
C ASP A 22 35.45 -10.09 2.19
N VAL A 23 34.56 -9.30 1.58
CA VAL A 23 33.40 -8.69 2.24
C VAL A 23 32.46 -9.75 2.81
N PHE A 24 32.43 -10.94 2.20
CA PHE A 24 31.61 -12.06 2.65
C PHE A 24 32.23 -12.85 3.82
N LYS A 25 33.39 -12.45 4.34
CA LYS A 25 33.93 -13.00 5.59
C LYS A 25 33.11 -12.52 6.78
N THR A 26 32.33 -13.42 7.36
CA THR A 26 31.48 -13.14 8.51
C THR A 26 32.32 -12.71 9.73
N PRO A 27 32.01 -11.57 10.40
CA PRO A 27 32.68 -11.15 11.62
C PRO A 27 32.58 -12.20 12.75
N ALA A 28 33.62 -12.30 13.58
CA ALA A 28 33.73 -13.31 14.63
C ALA A 28 32.52 -13.35 15.58
N PHE A 29 31.96 -12.20 15.94
CA PHE A 29 30.79 -12.14 16.81
C PHE A 29 29.53 -12.73 16.16
N ILE A 30 29.35 -12.57 14.84
CA ILE A 30 28.21 -13.17 14.12
C ILE A 30 28.38 -14.69 14.06
N SER A 31 29.59 -15.17 13.75
CA SER A 31 29.89 -16.61 13.77
C SER A 31 29.62 -17.23 15.15
N ALA A 32 30.07 -16.58 16.23
CA ALA A 32 29.81 -17.02 17.59
C ALA A 32 28.31 -17.02 17.96
N MET A 33 27.51 -16.07 17.44
CA MET A 33 26.05 -16.09 17.62
C MET A 33 25.41 -17.29 16.94
N ILE A 34 25.84 -17.61 15.71
CA ILE A 34 25.32 -18.75 14.94
C ILE A 34 25.66 -20.07 15.65
N GLU A 35 26.91 -20.24 16.08
CA GLU A 35 27.36 -21.43 16.82
C GLU A 35 26.58 -21.64 18.13
N LYS A 36 26.19 -20.55 18.82
CA LYS A 36 25.40 -20.59 20.05
C LYS A 36 23.89 -20.74 19.82
N GLY A 37 23.42 -20.85 18.57
CA GLY A 37 21.99 -20.91 18.25
C GLY A 37 21.23 -19.61 18.52
N ILE A 38 21.93 -18.47 18.62
CA ILE A 38 21.36 -17.14 18.82
C ILE A 38 20.99 -16.56 17.45
N LEU A 39 19.92 -17.10 16.83
CA LEU A 39 19.60 -16.89 15.43
C LEU A 39 18.56 -15.79 15.15
N GLY A 40 17.76 -15.42 16.16
CA GLY A 40 16.69 -14.42 16.06
C GLY A 40 15.53 -14.66 17.04
N ASP A 41 14.39 -14.03 16.75
CA ASP A 41 13.20 -14.07 17.64
C ASP A 41 12.66 -15.50 17.82
N LYS A 42 12.71 -16.33 16.77
CA LYS A 42 12.27 -17.76 16.80
C LYS A 42 13.11 -18.62 17.76
N THR A 43 14.38 -18.27 17.95
CA THR A 43 15.28 -18.93 18.91
C THR A 43 15.37 -18.17 20.24
N LYS A 44 14.47 -17.21 20.49
CA LYS A 44 14.40 -16.37 21.69
C LYS A 44 15.67 -15.53 21.93
N GLY A 45 16.43 -15.22 20.88
CA GLY A 45 17.62 -14.37 20.97
C GLY A 45 18.32 -14.17 19.63
N GLY A 46 18.67 -12.92 19.32
CA GLY A 46 19.43 -12.46 18.16
C GLY A 46 20.27 -11.22 18.52
N PHE A 47 20.33 -10.22 17.64
CA PHE A 47 20.83 -8.89 18.04
C PHE A 47 20.00 -8.23 19.15
N TYR A 48 18.74 -8.64 19.23
CA TYR A 48 17.79 -8.25 20.27
C TYR A 48 17.28 -9.49 20.99
N LYS A 49 16.96 -9.34 22.27
CA LYS A 49 16.33 -10.39 23.09
C LYS A 49 15.21 -9.78 23.93
N LYS A 50 14.03 -10.41 23.88
CA LYS A 50 12.87 -10.01 24.69
C LYS A 50 12.95 -10.65 26.08
N LEU A 51 12.67 -9.87 27.11
CA LEU A 51 12.60 -10.26 28.52
C LEU A 51 11.29 -9.68 29.09
N GLY A 52 10.19 -10.41 28.91
CA GLY A 52 8.86 -9.87 29.20
C GLY A 52 8.56 -8.64 28.33
N PRO A 53 8.20 -7.48 28.91
CA PRO A 53 7.99 -6.23 28.16
C PRO A 53 9.30 -5.57 27.68
N ASP A 54 10.44 -5.93 28.28
CA ASP A 54 11.72 -5.29 28.00
C ASP A 54 12.44 -5.91 26.80
N ILE A 55 13.23 -5.09 26.11
CA ILE A 55 14.11 -5.51 25.02
C ILE A 55 15.55 -5.21 25.44
N GLN A 56 16.42 -6.20 25.28
CA GLN A 56 17.87 -6.07 25.43
C GLN A 56 18.57 -6.13 24.06
N THR A 57 19.74 -5.51 23.95
CA THR A 57 20.60 -5.54 22.76
C THR A 57 21.89 -6.30 23.02
N LEU A 58 22.39 -7.02 22.04
CA LEU A 58 23.70 -7.66 22.11
C LEU A 58 24.81 -6.61 22.02
N ASP A 59 25.83 -6.73 22.85
CA ASP A 59 27.11 -6.04 22.69
C ASP A 59 28.08 -6.91 21.87
N PRO A 60 28.46 -6.52 20.64
CA PRO A 60 29.36 -7.30 19.79
C PRO A 60 30.76 -7.51 20.38
N LYS A 61 31.21 -6.67 21.32
CA LYS A 61 32.53 -6.79 21.94
C LYS A 61 32.57 -7.83 23.04
N THR A 62 31.51 -7.90 23.85
CA THR A 62 31.44 -8.81 25.01
C THR A 62 30.65 -10.08 24.73
N GLY A 63 29.75 -10.06 23.73
CA GLY A 63 28.79 -11.11 23.45
C GLY A 63 27.65 -11.21 24.48
N ALA A 64 27.56 -10.28 25.43
CA ALA A 64 26.51 -10.22 26.44
C ALA A 64 25.36 -9.31 25.98
N TYR A 65 24.18 -9.52 26.55
CA TYR A 65 23.04 -8.62 26.38
C TYR A 65 23.10 -7.48 27.39
N ARG A 66 22.75 -6.27 26.93
CA ARG A 66 22.63 -5.05 27.74
C ARG A 66 21.26 -4.40 27.53
N PRO A 67 20.83 -3.48 28.41
CA PRO A 67 19.61 -2.70 28.17
C PRO A 67 19.63 -2.05 26.79
N LYS A 68 18.47 -2.01 26.11
CA LYS A 68 18.35 -1.40 24.78
C LYS A 68 18.91 0.01 24.81
N GLY A 69 19.87 0.26 23.94
CA GLY A 69 20.51 1.55 23.77
C GLY A 69 21.11 1.68 22.38
N GLY A 70 21.40 2.91 21.98
CA GLY A 70 22.02 3.26 20.71
C GLY A 70 22.75 4.59 20.82
N ASP A 71 23.48 4.95 19.79
CA ASP A 71 24.15 6.25 19.71
C ASP A 71 23.12 7.34 19.38
N GLU A 72 23.01 8.36 20.24
CA GLU A 72 22.03 9.45 20.06
C GLU A 72 22.31 10.30 18.82
N ALA A 73 23.59 10.45 18.43
CA ALA A 73 23.96 11.18 17.22
C ALA A 73 23.54 10.42 15.98
N ILE A 74 23.69 9.10 15.95
CA ILE A 74 23.17 8.24 14.87
C ILE A 74 21.65 8.36 14.78
N ALA A 75 20.94 8.25 15.91
CA ALA A 75 19.49 8.36 15.94
C ALA A 75 19.00 9.72 15.42
N LYS A 76 19.69 10.81 15.81
CA LYS A 76 19.39 12.17 15.34
C LYS A 76 19.63 12.33 13.84
N ALA A 77 20.74 11.80 13.31
CA ALA A 77 21.05 11.84 11.88
C ALA A 77 19.99 11.09 11.06
N CYS A 78 19.65 9.86 11.46
CA CYS A 78 18.61 9.07 10.80
C CYS A 78 17.25 9.78 10.83
N LYS A 79 16.85 10.35 11.97
CA LYS A 79 15.57 11.10 12.09
C LYS A 79 15.56 12.36 11.23
N ALA A 80 16.70 13.04 11.07
CA ALA A 80 16.81 14.21 10.20
C ALA A 80 16.69 13.83 8.72
N ALA A 81 17.38 12.76 8.29
CA ALA A 81 17.29 12.24 6.93
C ALA A 81 15.88 11.74 6.60
N ALA A 82 15.21 11.04 7.51
CA ALA A 82 13.86 10.50 7.34
C ALA A 82 12.77 11.57 7.09
N LYS A 83 13.03 12.86 7.34
CA LYS A 83 12.11 13.95 6.99
C LYS A 83 12.09 14.29 5.50
N ALA A 84 13.10 13.86 4.74
CA ALA A 84 13.11 14.04 3.30
C ALA A 84 12.23 12.98 2.64
N GLU A 85 11.18 13.44 1.95
CA GLU A 85 10.26 12.57 1.20
C GLU A 85 10.93 12.04 -0.06
N ASP A 86 11.67 12.89 -0.79
CA ASP A 86 12.46 12.49 -1.96
C ASP A 86 13.67 11.62 -1.54
N PRO A 87 13.76 10.36 -2.02
CA PRO A 87 14.92 9.49 -1.78
C PRO A 87 16.26 10.12 -2.17
N ARG A 88 16.29 10.95 -3.22
CA ARG A 88 17.52 11.63 -3.67
C ARG A 88 18.00 12.65 -2.66
N GLU A 89 17.08 13.42 -2.08
CA GLU A 89 17.40 14.34 -0.99
C GLU A 89 17.79 13.59 0.28
N ARG A 90 17.08 12.50 0.59
CA ARG A 90 17.33 11.65 1.76
C ARG A 90 18.75 11.08 1.76
N VAL A 91 19.21 10.52 0.64
CA VAL A 91 20.56 9.95 0.54
C VAL A 91 21.65 11.03 0.63
N ARG A 92 21.46 12.20 0.00
CA ARG A 92 22.37 13.35 0.15
C ARG A 92 22.51 13.78 1.61
N LYS A 93 21.38 13.97 2.30
CA LYS A 93 21.36 14.36 3.72
C LYS A 93 22.04 13.34 4.61
N LEU A 94 21.82 12.05 4.36
CA LEU A 94 22.45 10.98 5.13
C LEU A 94 23.97 10.98 4.94
N VAL A 95 24.45 11.03 3.70
CA VAL A 95 25.89 11.07 3.39
C VAL A 95 26.57 12.34 3.91
N ALA A 96 25.87 13.48 3.87
CA ALA A 96 26.36 14.75 4.38
C ALA A 96 26.26 14.90 5.92
N SER A 97 25.69 13.91 6.63
CA SER A 97 25.55 13.97 8.08
C SER A 97 26.93 13.86 8.76
N PRO A 98 27.24 14.72 9.75
CA PRO A 98 28.54 14.69 10.41
C PRO A 98 28.72 13.43 11.27
N GLY A 99 29.97 12.99 11.38
CA GLY A 99 30.38 11.88 12.24
C GLY A 99 30.03 10.49 11.69
N VAL A 100 29.99 9.52 12.59
CA VAL A 100 29.97 8.08 12.25
C VAL A 100 28.80 7.65 11.36
N ALA A 101 27.66 8.36 11.40
CA ALA A 101 26.50 8.02 10.59
C ALA A 101 26.74 8.31 9.10
N GLY A 102 27.22 9.51 8.76
CA GLY A 102 27.52 9.87 7.37
C GLY A 102 28.76 9.17 6.84
N GLU A 103 29.78 8.94 7.69
CA GLU A 103 30.96 8.14 7.36
C GLU A 103 30.58 6.70 7.02
N PHE A 104 29.73 6.07 7.83
CA PHE A 104 29.21 4.73 7.56
C PHE A 104 28.40 4.69 6.26
N ALA A 105 27.46 5.63 6.08
CA ALA A 105 26.64 5.72 4.88
C ALA A 105 27.50 5.89 3.62
N TRP A 106 28.48 6.79 3.64
CA TRP A 106 29.41 6.97 2.55
C TRP A 106 30.22 5.70 2.28
N THR A 107 30.77 5.05 3.31
CA THR A 107 31.60 3.85 3.17
C THR A 107 30.84 2.71 2.49
N VAL A 108 29.58 2.49 2.89
CA VAL A 108 28.74 1.43 2.31
C VAL A 108 28.35 1.79 0.86
N LEU A 109 27.87 3.01 0.65
CA LEU A 109 27.40 3.45 -0.67
C LEU A 109 28.55 3.49 -1.67
N SER A 110 29.68 4.12 -1.34
CA SER A 110 30.77 4.31 -2.29
C SER A 110 31.33 2.99 -2.82
N ARG A 111 31.49 1.98 -1.96
CA ARG A 111 31.89 0.63 -2.36
C ARG A 111 30.85 -0.06 -3.23
N SER A 112 29.57 0.06 -2.88
CA SER A 112 28.47 -0.53 -3.65
C SER A 112 28.36 0.09 -5.05
N LEU A 113 28.48 1.41 -5.14
CA LEU A 113 28.46 2.17 -6.39
C LEU A 113 29.64 1.80 -7.30
N ALA A 114 30.86 1.80 -6.75
CA ALA A 114 32.06 1.42 -7.49
C ALA A 114 32.03 -0.04 -7.95
N TYR A 115 31.51 -0.95 -7.12
CA TYR A 115 31.32 -2.35 -7.49
C TYR A 115 30.30 -2.49 -8.63
N ALA A 116 29.13 -1.86 -8.52
CA ALA A 116 28.13 -1.85 -9.59
C ALA A 116 28.71 -1.37 -10.93
N ALA A 117 29.53 -0.31 -10.91
CA ALA A 117 30.19 0.18 -12.11
C ALA A 117 31.20 -0.82 -12.72
N ARG A 118 31.95 -1.54 -11.89
CA ARG A 118 32.93 -2.56 -12.32
C ARG A 118 32.29 -3.80 -12.93
N ARG A 119 31.01 -4.07 -12.62
CA ARG A 119 30.27 -5.17 -13.21
C ARG A 119 29.80 -4.90 -14.66
N ILE A 120 30.08 -3.74 -15.23
CA ILE A 120 29.87 -3.45 -16.66
C ILE A 120 31.21 -3.52 -17.40
N PRO A 121 31.35 -4.32 -18.47
CA PRO A 121 30.33 -5.14 -19.16
C PRO A 121 30.17 -6.58 -18.66
N GLU A 122 30.77 -6.95 -17.51
CA GLU A 122 30.83 -8.34 -17.06
C GLU A 122 29.47 -9.04 -16.89
N ILE A 123 28.51 -8.38 -16.25
CA ILE A 123 27.17 -8.94 -15.96
C ILE A 123 26.08 -8.35 -16.85
N THR A 124 26.30 -7.15 -17.39
CA THR A 124 25.40 -6.43 -18.28
C THR A 124 26.15 -5.33 -19.02
N ASP A 125 25.63 -4.93 -20.18
CA ASP A 125 26.20 -3.86 -21.00
C ASP A 125 25.62 -2.47 -20.66
N THR A 126 24.59 -2.40 -19.81
CA THR A 126 23.84 -1.14 -19.60
C THR A 126 23.68 -0.76 -18.13
N VAL A 127 23.78 0.56 -17.89
CA VAL A 127 23.51 1.18 -16.58
C VAL A 127 22.10 0.87 -16.05
N PRO A 128 21.01 1.02 -16.84
CA PRO A 128 19.65 0.78 -16.35
C PRO A 128 19.43 -0.64 -15.84
N SER A 129 20.04 -1.66 -16.45
CA SER A 129 19.82 -3.05 -16.02
C SER A 129 20.21 -3.31 -14.58
N ILE A 130 21.30 -2.70 -14.08
CA ILE A 130 21.72 -2.86 -12.68
C ILE A 130 20.77 -2.10 -11.76
N ASP A 131 20.40 -0.86 -12.12
CA ASP A 131 19.46 -0.06 -11.33
C ASP A 131 18.10 -0.77 -11.22
N ASP A 132 17.55 -1.22 -12.34
CA ASP A 132 16.28 -1.93 -12.41
C ASP A 132 16.33 -3.24 -11.61
N ALA A 133 17.42 -4.01 -11.69
CA ALA A 133 17.58 -5.22 -10.89
C ALA A 133 17.56 -4.92 -9.37
N MET A 134 18.20 -3.84 -8.93
CA MET A 134 18.19 -3.45 -7.51
C MET A 134 16.85 -2.89 -7.06
N ARG A 135 16.18 -2.10 -7.90
CA ARG A 135 14.85 -1.54 -7.60
C ARG A 135 13.78 -2.63 -7.56
N TRP A 136 13.74 -3.49 -8.57
CA TRP A 136 12.69 -4.52 -8.70
C TRP A 136 12.98 -5.76 -7.83
N GLY A 137 14.24 -6.18 -7.74
CA GLY A 137 14.62 -7.39 -7.01
C GLY A 137 14.84 -7.17 -5.52
N TYR A 138 15.27 -5.98 -5.11
CA TYR A 138 15.64 -5.68 -3.72
C TYR A 138 14.89 -4.47 -3.13
N ALA A 139 13.87 -3.96 -3.84
CA ALA A 139 13.01 -2.86 -3.40
C ALA A 139 13.78 -1.57 -3.05
N TRP A 140 14.84 -1.27 -3.79
CA TRP A 140 15.53 0.02 -3.65
C TRP A 140 14.69 1.15 -4.25
N ASP A 141 14.63 2.30 -3.57
CA ASP A 141 13.99 3.52 -4.11
C ASP A 141 14.76 4.07 -5.32
N LEU A 142 16.09 3.97 -5.28
CA LEU A 142 17.02 4.43 -6.32
C LEU A 142 18.01 3.31 -6.60
N GLY A 143 18.26 2.98 -7.86
CA GLY A 143 19.35 2.09 -8.22
C GLY A 143 20.73 2.68 -7.87
N PRO A 144 21.83 1.90 -7.95
CA PRO A 144 23.18 2.40 -7.76
C PRO A 144 23.50 3.68 -8.57
N PHE A 145 23.26 3.68 -9.88
CA PHE A 145 23.64 4.83 -10.72
C PHE A 145 22.70 6.03 -10.50
N GLU A 146 21.40 5.80 -10.25
CA GLU A 146 20.48 6.85 -9.79
C GLU A 146 20.89 7.46 -8.44
N THR A 147 21.43 6.64 -7.53
CA THR A 147 21.97 7.08 -6.23
C THR A 147 23.23 7.91 -6.41
N TRP A 148 24.12 7.48 -7.31
CA TRP A 148 25.32 8.22 -7.66
C TRP A 148 24.96 9.59 -8.28
N ASP A 149 23.97 9.64 -9.16
CA ASP A 149 23.43 10.90 -9.69
C ASP A 149 22.83 11.78 -8.60
N ALA A 150 22.11 11.18 -7.64
CA ALA A 150 21.59 11.91 -6.49
C ALA A 150 22.72 12.56 -5.67
N LEU A 151 23.82 11.86 -5.42
CA LEU A 151 24.99 12.39 -4.71
C LEU A 151 25.82 13.38 -5.56
N GLY A 152 25.55 13.43 -6.86
CA GLY A 152 26.27 14.25 -7.84
C GLY A 152 27.46 13.47 -8.42
N PHE A 153 27.39 13.15 -9.72
CA PHE A 153 28.37 12.30 -10.39
C PHE A 153 29.81 12.76 -10.19
N ALA A 154 30.13 14.00 -10.58
CA ALA A 154 31.50 14.53 -10.53
C ALA A 154 32.08 14.51 -9.11
N ALA A 155 31.36 15.08 -8.14
CA ALA A 155 31.80 15.15 -6.74
C ALA A 155 31.97 13.75 -6.12
N THR A 156 31.06 12.83 -6.43
CA THR A 156 31.11 11.46 -5.92
C THR A 156 32.29 10.69 -6.51
N THR A 157 32.51 10.81 -7.82
CA THR A 157 33.65 10.21 -8.53
C THR A 157 34.98 10.74 -7.99
N ASP A 158 35.09 12.06 -7.82
CA ASP A 158 36.32 12.69 -7.34
C ASP A 158 36.61 12.30 -5.88
N ARG A 159 35.58 12.18 -5.03
CA ARG A 159 35.72 11.69 -3.65
C ARG A 159 36.12 10.22 -3.59
N MET A 160 35.52 9.34 -4.38
CA MET A 160 35.90 7.92 -4.43
C MET A 160 37.38 7.75 -4.79
N LYS A 161 37.89 8.54 -5.74
CA LYS A 161 39.32 8.53 -6.10
C LYS A 161 40.20 8.99 -4.95
N ALA A 162 39.82 10.08 -4.28
CA ALA A 162 40.56 10.58 -3.11
C ALA A 162 40.61 9.54 -1.98
N ASP A 163 39.56 8.74 -1.84
CA ASP A 163 39.45 7.65 -0.87
C ASP A 163 40.14 6.34 -1.36
N GLY A 164 40.77 6.36 -2.54
CA GLY A 164 41.49 5.20 -3.09
C GLY A 164 40.58 4.08 -3.63
N ILE A 165 39.31 4.36 -3.90
CA ILE A 165 38.35 3.39 -4.45
C ILE A 165 38.57 3.30 -5.96
N ALA A 166 38.89 2.10 -6.44
CA ALA A 166 39.12 1.85 -7.87
C ALA A 166 37.81 1.96 -8.66
N LEU A 167 37.85 2.74 -9.75
CA LEU A 167 36.74 2.93 -10.69
C LEU A 167 37.11 2.36 -12.06
N PRO A 168 36.14 1.81 -12.82
CA PRO A 168 36.40 1.30 -14.15
C PRO A 168 36.70 2.43 -15.14
N ALA A 169 37.50 2.12 -16.17
CA ALA A 169 37.95 3.11 -17.14
C ALA A 169 36.82 3.86 -17.87
N TRP A 170 35.62 3.27 -17.99
CA TRP A 170 34.49 3.93 -18.63
C TRP A 170 33.91 5.08 -17.81
N VAL A 171 33.97 5.02 -16.47
CA VAL A 171 33.57 6.13 -15.59
C VAL A 171 34.55 7.30 -15.74
N GLU A 172 35.84 7.01 -15.90
CA GLU A 172 36.86 8.02 -16.21
C GLU A 172 36.61 8.73 -17.54
N LYS A 173 36.30 7.95 -18.58
CA LYS A 173 35.92 8.50 -19.89
C LYS A 173 34.69 9.38 -19.79
N MET A 174 33.68 8.95 -19.04
CA MET A 174 32.47 9.73 -18.79
C MET A 174 32.78 11.06 -18.08
N ARG A 175 33.64 11.03 -17.05
CA ARG A 175 34.10 12.25 -16.36
C ARG A 175 34.87 13.19 -17.28
N ALA A 176 35.73 12.65 -18.14
CA ALA A 176 36.49 13.41 -19.13
C ALA A 176 35.62 14.00 -20.25
N ALA A 177 34.50 13.37 -20.57
CA ALA A 177 33.50 13.87 -21.51
C ALA A 177 32.61 14.99 -20.93
N ASN A 178 32.90 15.48 -19.71
CA ASN A 178 32.11 16.48 -18.97
C ASN A 178 30.65 16.06 -18.73
N ALA A 179 30.36 14.76 -18.72
CA ALA A 179 29.06 14.26 -18.30
C ALA A 179 28.84 14.59 -16.82
N THR A 180 27.60 14.93 -16.46
CA THR A 180 27.22 15.36 -15.11
C THR A 180 26.34 14.35 -14.38
N SER A 181 25.86 13.32 -15.08
CA SER A 181 24.92 12.30 -14.56
C SER A 181 24.89 11.06 -15.46
N PHE A 182 24.53 9.89 -14.95
CA PHE A 182 24.27 8.70 -15.76
C PHE A 182 22.99 8.86 -16.59
N TYR A 183 21.98 9.56 -16.05
CA TYR A 183 20.70 9.81 -16.71
C TYR A 183 20.49 11.30 -17.01
N SER A 184 20.17 11.63 -18.27
CA SER A 184 19.93 13.02 -18.70
C SER A 184 18.81 13.08 -19.74
N GLU A 185 17.71 13.77 -19.44
CA GLU A 185 16.61 14.09 -20.39
C GLU A 185 16.13 12.90 -21.24
N GLY A 186 15.82 11.76 -20.62
CA GLY A 186 15.37 10.55 -21.33
C GLY A 186 16.48 9.80 -22.07
N ARG A 187 17.74 10.20 -21.87
CA ARG A 187 18.94 9.51 -22.33
C ARG A 187 19.70 8.92 -21.15
N VAL A 188 20.51 7.92 -21.44
CA VAL A 188 21.39 7.26 -20.48
C VAL A 188 22.79 7.14 -21.06
N TRP A 189 23.82 7.30 -20.22
CA TRP A 189 25.19 7.10 -20.64
C TRP A 189 25.41 5.62 -21.00
N ASP A 190 25.90 5.36 -22.20
CA ASP A 190 26.28 4.03 -22.68
C ASP A 190 27.77 3.80 -22.37
N PRO A 191 28.12 2.92 -21.42
CA PRO A 191 29.51 2.67 -21.03
C PRO A 191 30.38 2.10 -22.15
N ILE A 192 29.78 1.45 -23.15
CA ILE A 192 30.47 0.80 -24.26
C ILE A 192 30.76 1.80 -25.37
N ARG A 193 29.76 2.62 -25.73
CA ARG A 193 29.90 3.66 -26.76
C ARG A 193 30.62 4.91 -26.25
N GLY A 194 30.52 5.20 -24.94
CA GLY A 194 31.08 6.41 -24.36
C GLY A 194 30.31 7.67 -24.75
N GLU A 195 28.99 7.56 -24.93
CA GLU A 195 28.08 8.67 -25.24
C GLU A 195 26.70 8.43 -24.65
N TYR A 196 25.85 9.46 -24.61
CA TYR A 196 24.45 9.31 -24.22
C TYR A 196 23.62 8.69 -25.35
N THR A 197 22.90 7.62 -25.05
CA THR A 197 21.93 6.99 -25.96
C THR A 197 20.50 7.18 -25.43
N PRO A 198 19.46 7.16 -26.28
CA PRO A 198 18.08 7.18 -25.81
C PRO A 198 17.84 6.02 -24.83
N ARG A 199 17.28 6.33 -23.66
CA ARG A 199 16.87 5.30 -22.70
C ARG A 199 15.66 4.57 -23.28
N VAL A 200 15.78 3.27 -23.50
CA VAL A 200 14.64 2.45 -23.89
C VAL A 200 13.73 2.30 -22.66
N THR A 201 12.52 2.80 -22.77
CA THR A 201 11.46 2.65 -21.76
C THR A 201 10.24 2.04 -22.43
N ASP A 202 9.48 1.21 -21.70
CA ASP A 202 8.19 0.75 -22.21
C ASP A 202 7.25 1.97 -22.33
N PRO A 203 6.62 2.22 -23.49
CA PRO A 203 5.73 3.38 -23.66
C PRO A 203 4.48 3.33 -22.76
N ARG A 204 4.21 2.20 -22.10
CA ARG A 204 3.15 2.05 -21.10
C ARG A 204 3.57 2.47 -19.70
N GLU A 205 4.88 2.56 -19.44
CA GLU A 205 5.44 3.05 -18.18
C GLU A 205 5.35 4.58 -18.13
N VAL A 206 4.14 5.06 -17.84
CA VAL A 206 3.83 6.49 -17.83
C VAL A 206 3.53 6.95 -16.42
N THR A 207 4.17 8.05 -16.05
CA THR A 207 3.87 8.74 -14.80
C THR A 207 2.61 9.58 -14.95
N ILE A 208 1.95 9.90 -13.84
CA ILE A 208 0.80 10.81 -13.86
C ILE A 208 1.19 12.18 -14.43
N GLY A 209 2.42 12.66 -14.16
CA GLY A 209 2.93 13.92 -14.68
C GLY A 209 3.03 13.93 -16.21
N GLN A 210 3.32 12.79 -16.84
CA GLN A 210 3.31 12.65 -18.30
C GLN A 210 1.89 12.51 -18.87
N MET A 211 0.95 11.95 -18.10
CA MET A 211 -0.44 11.79 -18.54
C MET A 211 -1.28 13.06 -18.42
N ARG A 212 -1.07 13.86 -17.38
CA ARG A 212 -1.83 15.09 -17.09
C ARG A 212 -1.78 16.03 -18.30
N LYS A 213 -2.95 16.52 -18.70
CA LYS A 213 -3.13 17.56 -19.72
C LYS A 213 -3.39 18.90 -19.05
N GLY A 214 -2.93 19.97 -19.71
CA GLY A 214 -3.03 21.33 -19.19
C GLY A 214 -1.99 21.66 -18.12
N GLY A 215 -1.95 22.93 -17.72
CA GLY A 215 -1.04 23.43 -16.68
C GLY A 215 -1.61 23.38 -15.26
N ALA A 216 -2.86 22.95 -15.08
CA ALA A 216 -3.59 22.96 -13.80
C ALA A 216 -4.67 21.86 -13.75
N PRO A 217 -5.06 21.40 -12.55
CA PRO A 217 -6.12 20.43 -12.40
C PRO A 217 -7.48 21.00 -12.82
N VAL A 218 -8.37 20.13 -13.29
CA VAL A 218 -9.77 20.43 -13.63
C VAL A 218 -10.56 20.80 -12.37
N LEU A 219 -10.33 20.06 -11.28
CA LEU A 219 -10.90 20.33 -9.95
C LEU A 219 -9.82 20.18 -8.89
N LYS A 220 -9.90 20.98 -7.83
CA LYS A 220 -8.95 20.91 -6.71
C LYS A 220 -9.58 21.39 -5.41
N ASN A 221 -9.29 20.66 -4.33
CA ASN A 221 -9.47 21.14 -2.96
C ASN A 221 -8.27 20.71 -2.10
N ALA A 222 -8.43 20.77 -0.77
CA ALA A 222 -7.37 20.41 0.17
C ALA A 222 -7.06 18.90 0.11
N GLY A 223 -8.08 18.06 0.02
CA GLY A 223 -7.97 16.59 0.10
C GLY A 223 -7.61 15.89 -1.21
N ALA A 224 -7.97 16.45 -2.37
CA ALA A 224 -7.82 15.78 -3.66
C ALA A 224 -7.77 16.75 -4.86
N GLU A 225 -7.39 16.20 -6.01
CA GLU A 225 -7.31 16.87 -7.32
C GLU A 225 -7.86 15.96 -8.42
N ALA A 226 -8.56 16.54 -9.39
CA ALA A 226 -8.99 15.85 -10.61
C ALA A 226 -8.29 16.46 -11.82
N TRP A 227 -7.70 15.62 -12.67
CA TRP A 227 -6.90 16.03 -13.83
C TRP A 227 -7.43 15.42 -15.11
N ASP A 228 -7.38 16.17 -16.22
CA ASP A 228 -7.59 15.59 -17.54
C ASP A 228 -6.38 14.69 -17.89
N LEU A 229 -6.61 13.42 -18.18
CA LEU A 229 -5.58 12.45 -18.57
C LEU A 229 -5.51 12.25 -20.09
N GLY A 230 -6.30 13.01 -20.87
CA GLY A 230 -6.52 12.81 -22.29
C GLY A 230 -7.51 11.68 -22.59
N ASP A 231 -7.88 11.52 -23.87
CA ASP A 231 -8.84 10.54 -24.37
C ASP A 231 -10.24 10.62 -23.71
N GLY A 232 -10.57 11.80 -23.16
CA GLY A 232 -11.80 12.02 -22.42
C GLY A 232 -11.83 11.30 -21.07
N VAL A 233 -10.69 11.08 -20.42
CA VAL A 233 -10.61 10.45 -19.10
C VAL A 233 -10.26 11.47 -18.01
N LEU A 234 -11.12 11.59 -16.99
CA LEU A 234 -10.83 12.37 -15.79
C LEU A 234 -10.11 11.48 -14.76
N GLY A 235 -8.95 11.90 -14.26
CA GLY A 235 -8.19 11.20 -13.22
C GLY A 235 -8.33 11.87 -11.86
N LEU A 236 -8.92 11.19 -10.89
CA LEU A 236 -9.03 11.62 -9.50
C LEU A 236 -7.85 11.08 -8.67
N THR A 237 -7.14 11.98 -7.99
CA THR A 237 -6.02 11.68 -7.10
C THR A 237 -6.20 12.34 -5.72
N LEU A 238 -6.07 11.54 -4.67
CA LEU A 238 -6.08 11.96 -3.27
C LEU A 238 -4.70 12.52 -2.89
N LYS A 239 -4.69 13.47 -1.96
CA LYS A 239 -3.48 14.17 -1.47
C LYS A 239 -3.34 14.15 0.04
N THR A 240 -4.31 13.59 0.74
CA THR A 240 -4.26 13.41 2.18
C THR A 240 -3.10 12.48 2.54
N LYS A 241 -2.65 12.55 3.79
CA LYS A 241 -1.59 11.66 4.27
C LYS A 241 -2.05 10.20 4.12
N ALA A 242 -1.19 9.37 3.50
CA ALA A 242 -1.48 7.98 3.17
C ALA A 242 -2.77 7.78 2.35
N ASN A 243 -3.20 8.83 1.62
CA ASN A 243 -4.43 8.84 0.83
C ASN A 243 -5.68 8.45 1.64
N SER A 244 -5.71 8.86 2.92
CA SER A 244 -6.86 8.64 3.80
C SER A 244 -8.09 9.46 3.38
N ILE A 245 -9.28 8.92 3.65
CA ILE A 245 -10.54 9.55 3.26
C ILE A 245 -11.01 10.50 4.36
N ASP A 246 -11.14 11.78 4.01
CA ASP A 246 -11.72 12.84 4.83
C ASP A 246 -12.87 13.55 4.07
N SER A 247 -13.46 14.59 4.68
CA SER A 247 -14.57 15.33 4.09
C SER A 247 -14.23 15.99 2.74
N ASP A 248 -12.99 16.46 2.57
CA ASP A 248 -12.56 17.07 1.31
C ASP A 248 -12.42 16.01 0.21
N VAL A 249 -11.89 14.84 0.53
CA VAL A 249 -11.85 13.70 -0.40
C VAL A 249 -13.26 13.28 -0.80
N ILE A 250 -14.17 13.11 0.17
CA ILE A 250 -15.58 12.73 -0.10
C ILE A 250 -16.24 13.73 -1.04
N LYS A 251 -16.08 15.03 -0.77
CA LYS A 251 -16.61 16.08 -1.65
C LYS A 251 -16.00 16.01 -3.04
N MET A 252 -14.68 15.83 -3.15
CA MET A 252 -14.01 15.77 -4.45
C MET A 252 -14.46 14.56 -5.27
N ILE A 253 -14.76 13.40 -4.66
CA ILE A 253 -15.32 12.26 -5.37
C ILE A 253 -16.65 12.65 -6.02
N HIS A 254 -17.56 13.26 -5.27
CA HIS A 254 -18.85 13.71 -5.79
C HIS A 254 -18.68 14.70 -6.95
N ASP A 255 -17.91 15.77 -6.72
CA ASP A 255 -17.66 16.80 -7.74
C ASP A 255 -17.00 16.20 -9.01
N SER A 256 -16.11 15.22 -8.83
CA SER A 256 -15.41 14.58 -9.94
C SER A 256 -16.33 13.69 -10.76
N VAL A 257 -17.25 12.95 -10.14
CA VAL A 257 -18.26 12.18 -10.90
C VAL A 257 -19.15 13.13 -11.69
N GLU A 258 -19.67 14.18 -11.06
CA GLU A 258 -20.52 15.18 -11.74
C GLU A 258 -19.79 15.82 -12.93
N LYS A 259 -18.53 16.23 -12.74
CA LYS A 259 -17.70 16.79 -13.80
C LYS A 259 -17.40 15.78 -14.90
N ALA A 260 -17.14 14.52 -14.54
CA ALA A 260 -16.83 13.47 -15.49
C ALA A 260 -18.02 13.16 -16.40
N GLU A 261 -19.24 13.13 -15.88
CA GLU A 261 -20.44 12.90 -16.70
C GLU A 261 -20.75 14.04 -17.67
N GLN A 262 -20.36 15.28 -17.33
CA GLN A 262 -20.61 16.44 -18.17
C GLN A 262 -19.60 16.55 -19.33
N ASP A 263 -18.31 16.36 -19.02
CA ASP A 263 -17.23 16.77 -19.95
C ASP A 263 -16.30 15.63 -20.37
N PHE A 264 -16.43 14.46 -19.74
CA PHE A 264 -15.56 13.31 -19.96
C PHE A 264 -16.41 12.09 -20.33
N ARG A 265 -15.73 11.02 -20.75
CA ARG A 265 -16.37 9.75 -21.10
C ARG A 265 -16.02 8.61 -20.15
N ALA A 266 -15.08 8.83 -19.22
CA ALA A 266 -14.72 7.90 -18.17
C ALA A 266 -13.98 8.61 -17.04
N MET A 267 -13.95 7.99 -15.85
CA MET A 267 -13.15 8.44 -14.71
C MET A 267 -12.21 7.34 -14.25
N VAL A 268 -11.01 7.72 -13.82
CA VAL A 268 -10.03 6.84 -13.18
C VAL A 268 -9.74 7.35 -11.78
N VAL A 269 -9.75 6.45 -10.80
CA VAL A 269 -9.28 6.74 -9.43
C VAL A 269 -7.87 6.19 -9.27
N TRP A 270 -6.90 7.09 -9.10
CA TRP A 270 -5.49 6.77 -9.01
C TRP A 270 -4.78 7.64 -7.99
N ASN A 271 -3.92 7.02 -7.17
CA ASN A 271 -3.13 7.73 -6.18
C ASN A 271 -1.63 7.56 -6.39
N GLU A 272 -0.89 8.52 -5.85
CA GLU A 272 0.58 8.51 -5.74
C GLU A 272 0.99 8.26 -4.28
N GLY A 273 2.27 7.98 -4.07
CA GLY A 273 2.82 7.66 -2.74
C GLY A 273 2.74 6.17 -2.40
N GLU A 274 3.02 5.85 -1.15
CA GLU A 274 3.26 4.46 -0.71
C GLU A 274 2.02 3.55 -0.81
N PHE A 275 0.83 4.08 -0.51
CA PHE A 275 -0.41 3.30 -0.41
C PHE A 275 -1.47 3.84 -1.36
N PHE A 276 -2.31 2.97 -1.92
CA PHE A 276 -3.49 3.44 -2.63
C PHE A 276 -4.43 4.20 -1.70
N CYS A 277 -4.88 3.60 -0.60
CA CYS A 277 -5.71 4.24 0.40
C CYS A 277 -5.78 3.38 1.67
N VAL A 278 -5.46 3.99 2.82
CA VAL A 278 -5.49 3.30 4.13
C VAL A 278 -6.85 3.39 4.85
N GLY A 279 -7.87 3.89 4.17
CA GLY A 279 -9.24 4.02 4.69
C GLY A 279 -9.55 5.39 5.28
N ALA A 280 -10.60 5.44 6.10
CA ALA A 280 -11.06 6.67 6.72
C ALA A 280 -10.02 7.27 7.68
N ASN A 281 -10.03 8.59 7.83
CA ASN A 281 -9.22 9.28 8.83
C ASN A 281 -9.68 8.92 10.26
N LEU A 282 -9.08 7.87 10.84
CA LEU A 282 -9.45 7.33 12.14
C LEU A 282 -9.33 8.36 13.28
N PHE A 283 -8.38 9.29 13.18
CA PHE A 283 -8.24 10.37 14.15
C PHE A 283 -9.47 11.29 14.16
N ALA A 284 -9.97 11.67 12.99
CA ALA A 284 -11.18 12.48 12.89
C ALA A 284 -12.40 11.74 13.49
N VAL A 285 -12.54 10.44 13.20
CA VAL A 285 -13.64 9.61 13.73
C VAL A 285 -13.61 9.54 15.26
N VAL A 286 -12.47 9.18 15.85
CA VAL A 286 -12.38 9.01 17.32
C VAL A 286 -12.52 10.34 18.06
N MET A 287 -12.03 11.44 17.48
CA MET A 287 -12.19 12.78 18.04
C MET A 287 -13.65 13.23 18.04
N ALA A 288 -14.35 13.06 16.91
CA ALA A 288 -15.77 13.39 16.81
C ALA A 288 -16.63 12.53 17.75
N ALA A 289 -16.32 11.23 17.87
CA ALA A 289 -16.99 10.33 18.79
C ALA A 289 -16.78 10.72 20.27
N GLY A 290 -15.54 11.04 20.65
CA GLY A 290 -15.21 11.52 22.01
C GLY A 290 -15.87 12.85 22.37
N GLN A 291 -16.09 13.72 21.37
CA GLN A 291 -16.81 14.99 21.52
C GLN A 291 -18.33 14.86 21.32
N LYS A 292 -18.84 13.63 21.10
CA LYS A 292 -20.26 13.34 20.89
C LYS A 292 -20.88 14.09 19.69
N GLN A 293 -20.09 14.35 18.66
CA GLN A 293 -20.54 15.00 17.42
C GLN A 293 -21.25 14.00 16.49
N TRP A 294 -22.35 13.42 16.97
CA TRP A 294 -23.04 12.31 16.30
C TRP A 294 -23.63 12.69 14.95
N ASP A 295 -24.21 13.89 14.84
CA ASP A 295 -24.79 14.36 13.57
C ASP A 295 -23.70 14.57 12.51
N GLY A 296 -22.56 15.15 12.89
CA GLY A 296 -21.41 15.31 12.01
C GLY A 296 -20.85 13.98 11.52
N LEU A 297 -20.73 12.98 12.42
CA LEU A 297 -20.33 11.63 12.04
C LEU A 297 -21.35 10.98 11.10
N ARG A 298 -22.65 11.12 11.39
CA ARG A 298 -23.73 10.55 10.57
C ARG A 298 -23.68 11.11 9.15
N GLU A 299 -23.56 12.42 9.01
CA GLU A 299 -23.49 13.08 7.72
C GLU A 299 -22.21 12.72 6.96
N MET A 300 -21.07 12.60 7.64
CA MET A 300 -19.81 12.18 7.00
C MET A 300 -19.90 10.74 6.47
N ILE A 301 -20.44 9.80 7.25
CA ILE A 301 -20.65 8.40 6.82
C ILE A 301 -21.61 8.36 5.64
N LYS A 302 -22.77 9.03 5.76
CA LYS A 302 -23.78 9.10 4.70
C LYS A 302 -23.23 9.70 3.42
N ALA A 303 -22.45 10.78 3.51
CA ALA A 303 -21.82 11.42 2.37
C ALA A 303 -20.84 10.48 1.67
N TYR A 304 -20.09 9.67 2.44
CA TYR A 304 -19.18 8.70 1.83
C TYR A 304 -19.92 7.52 1.18
N GLN A 305 -20.94 6.97 1.83
CA GLN A 305 -21.84 5.97 1.24
C GLN A 305 -22.44 6.47 -0.09
N TYR A 306 -22.91 7.72 -0.11
CA TYR A 306 -23.48 8.31 -1.31
C TYR A 306 -22.42 8.54 -2.39
N ALA A 307 -21.22 9.00 -2.03
CA ALA A 307 -20.12 9.16 -2.98
C ALA A 307 -19.73 7.83 -3.65
N THR A 308 -19.67 6.72 -2.89
CA THR A 308 -19.36 5.41 -3.45
C THR A 308 -20.48 4.87 -4.34
N GLN A 309 -21.76 5.04 -3.95
CA GLN A 309 -22.88 4.69 -4.83
C GLN A 309 -22.95 5.59 -6.07
N ARG A 310 -22.59 6.87 -5.96
CA ARG A 310 -22.59 7.81 -7.08
C ARG A 310 -21.59 7.44 -8.17
N MET A 311 -20.44 6.89 -7.79
CA MET A 311 -19.49 6.30 -8.74
C MET A 311 -20.10 5.07 -9.42
N LYS A 312 -20.71 4.16 -8.65
CA LYS A 312 -21.29 2.89 -9.16
C LYS A 312 -22.43 3.13 -10.15
N TYR A 313 -23.23 4.17 -9.94
CA TYR A 313 -24.37 4.52 -10.81
C TYR A 313 -24.09 5.67 -11.77
N SER A 314 -22.81 6.04 -11.92
CA SER A 314 -22.38 7.05 -12.88
C SER A 314 -22.74 6.65 -14.32
N THR A 315 -23.16 7.62 -15.13
CA THR A 315 -23.45 7.42 -16.57
C THR A 315 -22.19 7.17 -17.41
N ILE A 316 -21.01 7.42 -16.84
CA ILE A 316 -19.69 7.08 -17.40
C ILE A 316 -19.01 6.03 -16.51
N PRO A 317 -18.16 5.14 -17.06
CA PRO A 317 -17.47 4.14 -16.27
C PRO A 317 -16.39 4.75 -15.37
N VAL A 318 -16.31 4.25 -14.14
CA VAL A 318 -15.30 4.59 -13.14
C VAL A 318 -14.39 3.38 -12.91
N VAL A 319 -13.07 3.57 -13.06
CA VAL A 319 -12.08 2.49 -12.86
C VAL A 319 -11.07 2.87 -11.78
N ALA A 320 -10.92 2.01 -10.76
CA ALA A 320 -9.91 2.19 -9.72
C ALA A 320 -8.62 1.42 -10.03
N ALA A 321 -7.51 1.95 -9.54
CA ALA A 321 -6.20 1.33 -9.69
C ALA A 321 -5.50 1.16 -8.33
N PRO A 322 -5.96 0.19 -7.53
CA PRO A 322 -5.43 -0.08 -6.21
C PRO A 322 -4.06 -0.75 -6.26
N TYR A 323 -3.24 -0.45 -5.27
CA TYR A 323 -1.88 -0.95 -5.13
C TYR A 323 -1.45 -0.86 -3.67
N ASN A 324 -0.50 -1.72 -3.28
CA ASN A 324 -0.02 -1.81 -1.91
C ASN A 324 -1.22 -1.84 -0.92
N MET A 325 -1.20 -1.09 0.19
CA MET A 325 -2.35 -1.04 1.10
C MET A 325 -3.58 -0.37 0.48
N THR A 326 -4.65 -1.16 0.36
CA THR A 326 -6.00 -0.77 -0.05
C THR A 326 -6.98 -1.28 1.00
N LEU A 327 -7.11 -0.53 2.09
CA LEU A 327 -7.71 -1.03 3.34
C LEU A 327 -8.96 -0.25 3.73
N GLY A 328 -9.93 -0.97 4.29
CA GLY A 328 -11.19 -0.42 4.79
C GLY A 328 -11.88 0.47 3.76
N GLY A 329 -12.15 1.72 4.13
CA GLY A 329 -12.66 2.76 3.23
C GLY A 329 -11.97 2.85 1.86
N GLY A 330 -10.68 2.56 1.75
CA GLY A 330 -9.97 2.53 0.47
C GLY A 330 -10.42 1.39 -0.44
N LEU A 331 -10.73 0.23 0.13
CA LEU A 331 -11.34 -0.88 -0.61
C LEU A 331 -12.82 -0.60 -0.91
N GLU A 332 -13.54 0.06 0.00
CA GLU A 332 -14.92 0.52 -0.25
C GLU A 332 -15.00 1.47 -1.46
N LEU A 333 -13.97 2.30 -1.68
CA LEU A 333 -13.84 3.14 -2.87
C LEU A 333 -13.77 2.30 -4.15
N CYS A 334 -12.97 1.22 -4.14
CA CYS A 334 -12.89 0.27 -5.26
C CYS A 334 -14.21 -0.47 -5.49
N PHE A 335 -15.00 -0.69 -4.45
CA PHE A 335 -16.32 -1.31 -4.58
C PHE A 335 -17.33 -0.42 -5.30
N GLY A 336 -17.20 0.90 -5.16
CA GLY A 336 -17.98 1.87 -5.93
C GLY A 336 -17.55 2.02 -7.39
N CYS A 337 -16.49 1.35 -7.83
CA CYS A 337 -16.02 1.40 -9.22
C CYS A 337 -16.56 0.23 -10.06
N ASP A 338 -16.79 0.50 -11.34
CA ASP A 338 -17.24 -0.52 -12.32
C ASP A 338 -16.19 -1.59 -12.56
N ALA A 339 -14.93 -1.17 -12.49
CA ALA A 339 -13.78 -2.02 -12.73
C ALA A 339 -12.61 -1.64 -11.84
N VAL A 340 -11.77 -2.63 -11.60
CA VAL A 340 -10.47 -2.48 -10.96
C VAL A 340 -9.37 -2.96 -11.89
N GLN A 341 -8.24 -2.24 -11.89
CA GLN A 341 -6.97 -2.67 -12.44
C GLN A 341 -5.95 -2.67 -11.30
N ALA A 342 -5.85 -3.76 -10.54
CA ALA A 342 -5.05 -3.85 -9.33
C ALA A 342 -3.58 -4.16 -9.63
N ALA A 343 -2.64 -3.66 -8.84
CA ALA A 343 -1.25 -4.14 -8.89
C ALA A 343 -1.16 -5.56 -8.31
N SER A 344 -0.28 -6.42 -8.81
CA SER A 344 -0.13 -7.81 -8.33
C SER A 344 -0.02 -7.92 -6.80
N GLU A 345 0.79 -7.06 -6.20
CA GLU A 345 1.07 -6.98 -4.76
C GLU A 345 0.05 -6.15 -3.96
N THR A 346 -1.16 -5.93 -4.48
CA THR A 346 -2.21 -5.18 -3.75
C THR A 346 -2.62 -5.94 -2.48
N TYR A 347 -2.41 -5.29 -1.33
CA TYR A 347 -2.79 -5.76 -0.01
C TYR A 347 -4.17 -5.17 0.34
N SER A 348 -5.23 -5.97 0.25
CA SER A 348 -6.62 -5.48 0.29
C SER A 348 -7.48 -6.17 1.33
N GLY A 349 -8.29 -5.41 2.07
CA GLY A 349 -9.23 -5.97 3.05
C GLY A 349 -10.04 -4.94 3.82
N LEU A 350 -11.19 -5.37 4.30
CA LEU A 350 -12.06 -4.62 5.22
C LEU A 350 -11.62 -4.90 6.66
N VAL A 351 -10.89 -3.96 7.25
CA VAL A 351 -10.14 -4.13 8.52
C VAL A 351 -10.76 -3.41 9.70
N GLU A 352 -11.95 -2.82 9.53
CA GLU A 352 -12.64 -1.96 10.49
C GLU A 352 -12.91 -2.65 11.83
N VAL A 353 -13.16 -3.96 11.82
CA VAL A 353 -13.38 -4.76 13.05
C VAL A 353 -12.16 -4.71 13.98
N GLY A 354 -10.96 -4.58 13.41
CA GLY A 354 -9.70 -4.43 14.15
C GLY A 354 -9.58 -3.12 14.92
N VAL A 355 -10.36 -2.08 14.54
CA VAL A 355 -10.46 -0.80 15.25
C VAL A 355 -11.78 -0.63 15.99
N GLY A 356 -12.58 -1.71 16.07
CA GLY A 356 -13.83 -1.72 16.82
C GLY A 356 -15.07 -1.29 16.03
N LEU A 357 -15.00 -1.27 14.71
CA LEU A 357 -16.06 -0.78 13.82
C LEU A 357 -16.47 -1.86 12.81
N ILE A 358 -17.45 -1.55 11.97
CA ILE A 358 -17.72 -2.29 10.72
C ILE A 358 -17.39 -1.38 9.52
N PRO A 359 -17.29 -1.90 8.29
CA PRO A 359 -17.24 -1.05 7.09
C PRO A 359 -18.46 -0.13 7.03
N GLY A 360 -18.25 1.15 6.73
CA GLY A 360 -19.28 2.19 6.80
C GLY A 360 -19.42 3.05 5.55
N GLY A 361 -18.57 2.84 4.54
CA GLY A 361 -18.57 3.55 3.26
C GLY A 361 -19.29 2.79 2.15
N ALA A 362 -20.36 2.06 2.47
CA ALA A 362 -21.04 1.10 1.62
C ALA A 362 -20.25 -0.20 1.36
N GLY A 363 -19.24 -0.51 2.17
CA GLY A 363 -18.43 -1.72 2.04
C GLY A 363 -19.21 -3.00 2.30
N THR A 364 -20.07 -2.99 3.33
CA THR A 364 -20.88 -4.15 3.70
C THR A 364 -21.91 -4.44 2.61
N LEU A 365 -22.57 -3.39 2.11
CA LEU A 365 -23.50 -3.46 0.99
C LEU A 365 -22.81 -3.99 -0.28
N ASN A 366 -21.79 -3.29 -0.76
CA ASN A 366 -21.26 -3.57 -2.10
C ASN A 366 -20.53 -4.91 -2.15
N MET A 367 -19.90 -5.34 -1.06
CA MET A 367 -19.31 -6.69 -1.02
C MET A 367 -20.40 -7.77 -1.14
N LEU A 368 -21.51 -7.63 -0.41
CA LEU A 368 -22.63 -8.57 -0.49
C LEU A 368 -23.26 -8.55 -1.90
N TRP A 369 -23.56 -7.37 -2.44
CA TRP A 369 -24.16 -7.24 -3.77
C TRP A 369 -23.27 -7.84 -4.86
N ARG A 370 -21.95 -7.58 -4.82
CA ARG A 370 -20.98 -8.20 -5.76
C ARG A 370 -20.97 -9.72 -5.67
N SER A 371 -21.11 -10.28 -4.47
CA SER A 371 -21.21 -11.75 -4.30
C SER A 371 -22.47 -12.33 -4.95
N LEU A 372 -23.54 -11.53 -5.06
CA LEU A 372 -24.83 -11.90 -5.65
C LEU A 372 -24.96 -11.49 -7.12
N GLU A 373 -24.06 -10.68 -7.69
CA GLU A 373 -24.13 -10.19 -9.09
C GLU A 373 -24.27 -11.33 -10.11
N GLY A 374 -23.62 -12.46 -9.85
CA GLY A 374 -23.64 -13.65 -10.72
C GLY A 374 -24.92 -14.48 -10.63
N VAL A 375 -25.85 -14.17 -9.71
CA VAL A 375 -27.14 -14.86 -9.59
C VAL A 375 -28.12 -14.29 -10.62
N PRO A 376 -28.63 -15.09 -11.57
CA PRO A 376 -29.61 -14.61 -12.54
C PRO A 376 -30.94 -14.22 -11.87
N GLU A 377 -31.63 -13.25 -12.46
CA GLU A 377 -32.93 -12.81 -11.94
C GLU A 377 -33.96 -13.95 -11.99
N GLY A 378 -34.75 -14.07 -10.92
CA GLY A 378 -35.78 -15.12 -10.78
C GLY A 378 -35.23 -16.51 -10.39
N VAL A 379 -33.91 -16.68 -10.24
CA VAL A 379 -33.32 -17.93 -9.73
C VAL A 379 -33.36 -17.94 -8.20
N ASP A 380 -33.89 -19.03 -7.65
CA ASP A 380 -33.81 -19.31 -6.21
C ASP A 380 -32.38 -19.76 -5.88
N ALA A 381 -31.62 -18.86 -5.26
CA ALA A 381 -30.23 -19.09 -4.87
C ALA A 381 -30.11 -19.14 -3.35
N ASP A 382 -29.11 -19.89 -2.86
CA ASP A 382 -28.76 -19.91 -1.44
C ASP A 382 -28.07 -18.61 -1.02
N VAL A 383 -28.85 -17.54 -0.85
CA VAL A 383 -28.41 -16.22 -0.38
C VAL A 383 -27.71 -16.33 0.98
N TYR A 384 -28.10 -17.29 1.82
CA TYR A 384 -27.52 -17.48 3.15
C TYR A 384 -26.03 -17.86 3.07
N SER A 385 -25.62 -18.69 2.10
CA SER A 385 -24.22 -19.00 1.89
C SER A 385 -23.38 -17.78 1.49
N PHE A 386 -23.91 -16.91 0.62
CA PHE A 386 -23.23 -15.66 0.22
C PHE A 386 -23.10 -14.68 1.39
N VAL A 387 -24.18 -14.52 2.18
CA VAL A 387 -24.18 -13.73 3.41
C VAL A 387 -23.15 -14.27 4.41
N THR A 388 -23.11 -15.58 4.62
CA THR A 388 -22.18 -16.22 5.56
C THR A 388 -20.72 -16.05 5.12
N GLN A 389 -20.44 -16.18 3.82
CA GLN A 389 -19.09 -15.99 3.30
C GLN A 389 -18.64 -14.53 3.42
N THR A 390 -19.51 -13.59 3.06
CA THR A 390 -19.27 -12.15 3.22
C THR A 390 -19.03 -11.79 4.69
N PHE A 391 -19.88 -12.31 5.58
CA PHE A 391 -19.74 -12.16 7.02
C PHE A 391 -18.39 -12.66 7.52
N LYS A 392 -17.96 -13.87 7.12
CA LYS A 392 -16.66 -14.43 7.53
C LYS A 392 -15.49 -13.57 7.05
N ASN A 393 -15.55 -13.06 5.82
CA ASN A 393 -14.47 -12.24 5.28
C ASN A 393 -14.31 -10.92 6.07
N ILE A 394 -15.43 -10.26 6.42
CA ILE A 394 -15.41 -9.00 7.17
C ILE A 394 -15.16 -9.23 8.67
N ALA A 395 -15.93 -10.12 9.32
CA ALA A 395 -15.85 -10.36 10.77
C ALA A 395 -14.48 -10.90 11.22
N LEU A 396 -13.80 -11.65 10.36
CA LEU A 396 -12.46 -12.16 10.64
C LEU A 396 -11.34 -11.23 10.14
N ALA A 397 -11.68 -10.05 9.60
CA ALA A 397 -10.75 -9.11 8.98
C ALA A 397 -9.78 -9.78 8.00
N LYS A 398 -10.30 -10.59 7.06
CA LYS A 398 -9.45 -11.21 6.06
C LYS A 398 -8.79 -10.14 5.21
N VAL A 399 -7.49 -10.30 4.98
CA VAL A 399 -6.71 -9.42 4.13
C VAL A 399 -6.03 -10.26 3.06
N ALA A 400 -6.31 -9.94 1.81
CA ALA A 400 -5.62 -10.51 0.67
C ALA A 400 -4.23 -9.89 0.55
N THR A 401 -3.25 -10.74 0.27
CA THR A 401 -1.83 -10.41 0.14
C THR A 401 -1.41 -10.18 -1.32
N SER A 402 -2.34 -10.40 -2.26
CA SER A 402 -2.17 -10.16 -3.69
C SER A 402 -3.52 -9.83 -4.32
N ALA A 403 -3.49 -9.26 -5.52
CA ALA A 403 -4.72 -9.00 -6.29
C ALA A 403 -5.49 -10.29 -6.64
N GLU A 404 -4.79 -11.40 -6.92
CA GLU A 404 -5.43 -12.68 -7.23
C GLU A 404 -6.11 -13.30 -5.98
N GLU A 405 -5.48 -13.18 -4.80
CA GLU A 405 -6.16 -13.54 -3.55
C GLU A 405 -7.34 -12.60 -3.25
N GLY A 406 -7.23 -11.31 -3.62
CA GLY A 406 -8.33 -10.35 -3.55
C GLY A 406 -9.52 -10.77 -4.39
N LYS A 407 -9.29 -11.32 -5.60
CA LYS A 407 -10.35 -11.94 -6.41
C LYS A 407 -10.96 -13.16 -5.73
N ALA A 408 -10.12 -14.04 -5.16
CA ALA A 408 -10.59 -15.23 -4.46
C ALA A 408 -11.44 -14.91 -3.22
N PHE A 409 -11.16 -13.80 -2.53
CA PHE A 409 -11.98 -13.31 -1.41
C PHE A 409 -13.20 -12.48 -1.83
N GLY A 410 -13.36 -12.20 -3.13
CA GLY A 410 -14.48 -11.40 -3.65
C GLY A 410 -14.30 -9.89 -3.45
N PHE A 411 -13.10 -9.42 -3.12
CA PHE A 411 -12.77 -7.99 -3.06
C PHE A 411 -12.65 -7.40 -4.47
N PHE A 412 -12.15 -8.19 -5.42
CA PHE A 412 -12.13 -7.85 -6.84
C PHE A 412 -12.98 -8.85 -7.62
N ARG A 413 -13.60 -8.42 -8.72
CA ARG A 413 -14.34 -9.32 -9.63
C ARG A 413 -13.34 -10.21 -10.36
N SER A 414 -13.80 -11.38 -10.80
CA SER A 414 -13.00 -12.26 -11.67
C SER A 414 -12.61 -11.58 -12.99
N THR A 415 -13.40 -10.60 -13.44
CA THR A 415 -13.14 -9.80 -14.65
C THR A 415 -12.20 -8.63 -14.40
N ASP A 416 -11.89 -8.27 -13.15
CA ASP A 416 -10.97 -7.18 -12.82
C ASP A 416 -9.53 -7.51 -13.26
N GLY A 417 -8.82 -6.49 -13.72
CA GLY A 417 -7.48 -6.63 -14.27
C GLY A 417 -6.41 -6.66 -13.18
N VAL A 418 -5.29 -7.30 -13.49
CA VAL A 418 -4.09 -7.30 -12.65
C VAL A 418 -2.90 -6.82 -13.47
N SER A 419 -2.28 -5.73 -13.02
CA SER A 419 -1.04 -5.19 -13.55
C SER A 419 0.12 -5.86 -12.83
N PHE A 420 0.91 -6.62 -13.58
CA PHE A 420 2.12 -7.24 -13.04
C PHE A 420 3.18 -6.21 -12.70
N ASP A 421 3.32 -5.21 -13.56
CA ASP A 421 4.26 -4.11 -13.38
C ASP A 421 3.51 -2.86 -12.92
N ARG A 422 3.85 -2.40 -11.71
CA ARG A 422 3.28 -1.20 -11.10
C ARG A 422 3.45 0.03 -11.98
N ALA A 423 4.54 0.14 -12.75
CA ALA A 423 4.81 1.28 -13.62
C ALA A 423 3.83 1.39 -14.81
N ARG A 424 3.21 0.27 -15.23
CA ARG A 424 2.23 0.24 -16.33
C ARG A 424 0.79 0.38 -15.88
N GLN A 425 0.54 0.24 -14.58
CA GLN A 425 -0.82 0.18 -14.04
C GLN A 425 -1.65 1.40 -14.43
N LEU A 426 -1.10 2.62 -14.37
CA LEU A 426 -1.85 3.82 -14.74
C LEU A 426 -2.31 3.78 -16.21
N HIS A 427 -1.40 3.38 -17.10
CA HIS A 427 -1.72 3.19 -18.52
C HIS A 427 -2.82 2.15 -18.70
N GLU A 428 -2.65 0.96 -18.13
CA GLU A 428 -3.60 -0.16 -18.25
C GLU A 428 -4.99 0.21 -17.69
N THR A 429 -5.02 0.95 -16.58
CA THR A 429 -6.26 1.44 -15.97
C THR A 429 -6.98 2.41 -16.89
N LYS A 430 -6.25 3.37 -17.47
CA LYS A 430 -6.81 4.31 -18.45
C LYS A 430 -7.33 3.57 -19.68
N GLN A 431 -6.57 2.60 -20.21
CA GLN A 431 -7.04 1.80 -21.35
C GLN A 431 -8.30 1.01 -21.02
N ARG A 432 -8.41 0.46 -19.80
CA ARG A 432 -9.62 -0.21 -19.34
C ARG A 432 -10.82 0.74 -19.27
N ALA A 433 -10.62 1.95 -18.75
CA ALA A 433 -11.65 2.98 -18.69
C ALA A 433 -12.13 3.40 -20.10
N VAL A 434 -11.19 3.66 -21.02
CA VAL A 434 -11.47 3.96 -22.43
C VAL A 434 -12.18 2.79 -23.12
N GLY A 435 -11.77 1.56 -22.84
CA GLY A 435 -12.38 0.34 -23.37
C GLY A 435 -13.84 0.21 -22.97
N LEU A 436 -14.14 0.34 -21.67
CA LEU A 436 -15.53 0.33 -21.15
C LEU A 436 -16.37 1.43 -21.79
N ALA A 437 -15.85 2.67 -21.82
CA ALA A 437 -16.55 3.80 -22.42
C ALA A 437 -16.79 3.64 -23.94
N SER A 438 -15.93 2.89 -24.63
CA SER A 438 -16.06 2.63 -26.08
C SER A 438 -16.96 1.45 -26.40
N ALA A 439 -17.23 0.58 -25.42
CA ALA A 439 -18.11 -0.57 -25.57
C ALA A 439 -19.60 -0.25 -25.38
N GLY A 440 -19.97 1.03 -25.25
CA GLY A 440 -21.36 1.44 -24.97
C GLY A 440 -21.76 1.15 -23.52
N TYR A 441 -20.91 1.56 -22.57
CA TYR A 441 -21.17 1.39 -21.15
C TYR A 441 -22.53 1.97 -20.72
N HIS A 442 -23.20 1.24 -19.82
CA HIS A 442 -24.39 1.69 -19.11
C HIS A 442 -24.23 1.34 -17.63
N PRO A 443 -24.69 2.22 -16.71
CA PRO A 443 -24.65 1.92 -15.29
C PRO A 443 -25.46 0.67 -14.94
N PRO A 444 -25.06 -0.07 -13.90
CA PRO A 444 -25.85 -1.18 -13.39
C PRO A 444 -27.23 -0.70 -12.93
N ILE A 445 -28.23 -1.57 -13.07
CA ILE A 445 -29.57 -1.31 -12.54
C ILE A 445 -29.56 -1.63 -11.04
N PRO A 446 -30.07 -0.74 -10.17
CA PRO A 446 -30.20 -1.03 -8.75
C PRO A 446 -30.96 -2.34 -8.51
N ARG A 447 -30.44 -3.18 -7.62
CA ARG A 447 -31.05 -4.47 -7.26
C ARG A 447 -31.47 -4.48 -5.80
N ALA A 448 -32.51 -5.25 -5.51
CA ALA A 448 -32.95 -5.58 -4.16
C ALA A 448 -32.95 -7.10 -4.01
N TYR A 449 -32.59 -7.61 -2.83
CA TYR A 449 -32.53 -9.05 -2.57
C TYR A 449 -33.32 -9.40 -1.32
N LYS A 450 -34.00 -10.54 -1.34
CA LYS A 450 -34.57 -11.12 -0.13
C LYS A 450 -33.43 -11.73 0.68
N LEU A 451 -33.18 -11.20 1.87
CA LEU A 451 -32.05 -11.59 2.71
C LEU A 451 -32.50 -12.56 3.83
N PRO A 452 -31.57 -13.25 4.52
CA PRO A 452 -31.93 -14.27 5.51
C PRO A 452 -32.71 -13.78 6.75
N GLY A 453 -32.76 -12.47 6.99
CA GLY A 453 -33.52 -11.88 8.10
C GLY A 453 -33.11 -12.41 9.48
N GLU A 454 -34.09 -12.47 10.38
CA GLU A 454 -33.93 -12.96 11.76
C GLU A 454 -33.31 -14.37 11.83
N SER A 455 -33.72 -15.30 10.96
CA SER A 455 -33.16 -16.65 10.95
C SER A 455 -31.66 -16.67 10.65
N GLY A 456 -31.20 -15.87 9.68
CA GLY A 456 -29.77 -15.77 9.39
C GLY A 456 -28.98 -15.13 10.51
N ILE A 457 -29.52 -14.10 11.16
CA ILE A 457 -28.92 -13.46 12.32
C ILE A 457 -28.72 -14.48 13.45
N ALA A 458 -29.73 -15.32 13.72
CA ALA A 458 -29.65 -16.35 14.74
C ALA A 458 -28.56 -17.39 14.42
N THR A 459 -28.43 -17.83 13.17
CA THR A 459 -27.39 -18.80 12.79
C THR A 459 -25.98 -18.18 12.87
N LEU A 460 -25.80 -16.94 12.39
CA LEU A 460 -24.52 -16.23 12.53
C LEU A 460 -24.16 -15.99 14.00
N LYS A 461 -25.16 -15.72 14.86
CA LYS A 461 -24.96 -15.62 16.32
C LYS A 461 -24.42 -16.91 16.92
N MET A 462 -24.92 -18.08 16.48
CA MET A 462 -24.39 -19.36 16.94
C MET A 462 -22.90 -19.50 16.59
N MET A 463 -22.51 -19.14 15.36
CA MET A 463 -21.10 -19.16 14.94
C MET A 463 -20.22 -18.23 15.79
N VAL A 464 -20.69 -17.01 16.05
CA VAL A 464 -19.99 -16.03 16.90
C VAL A 464 -19.83 -16.57 18.33
N ASN A 465 -20.91 -17.09 18.91
CA ASN A 465 -20.87 -17.67 20.26
C ASN A 465 -19.87 -18.84 20.36
N THR A 466 -19.75 -19.67 19.32
CA THR A 466 -18.73 -20.73 19.28
C THR A 466 -17.32 -20.17 19.31
N LEU A 467 -17.04 -19.07 18.59
CA LEU A 467 -15.73 -18.42 18.62
C LEU A 467 -15.40 -17.82 19.99
N VAL A 468 -16.38 -17.20 20.65
CA VAL A 468 -16.22 -16.65 22.00
C VAL A 468 -15.96 -17.78 23.01
N ALA A 469 -16.80 -18.82 23.00
CA ALA A 469 -16.65 -19.97 23.89
C ALA A 469 -15.31 -20.70 23.70
N GLY A 470 -14.76 -20.69 22.48
CA GLY A 470 -13.45 -21.24 22.16
C GLY A 470 -12.26 -20.32 22.48
N GLY A 471 -12.50 -19.09 22.95
CA GLY A 471 -11.44 -18.11 23.24
C GLY A 471 -10.80 -17.50 21.99
N TYR A 472 -11.42 -17.65 20.82
CA TYR A 472 -10.93 -17.08 19.55
C TYR A 472 -11.42 -15.64 19.30
N ALA A 473 -12.45 -15.20 20.01
CA ALA A 473 -13.04 -13.86 19.93
C ALA A 473 -13.37 -13.32 21.32
N SER A 474 -13.25 -12.02 21.53
CA SER A 474 -13.73 -11.36 22.76
C SER A 474 -15.25 -11.12 22.72
N GLU A 475 -15.85 -10.78 23.86
CA GLU A 475 -17.25 -10.32 23.92
C GLU A 475 -17.47 -9.06 23.06
N HIS A 476 -16.45 -8.20 22.96
CA HIS A 476 -16.54 -7.01 22.11
C HIS A 476 -16.44 -7.35 20.62
N ASP A 477 -15.61 -8.33 20.26
CA ASP A 477 -15.60 -8.89 18.89
C ASP A 477 -16.98 -9.45 18.53
N ALA A 478 -17.63 -10.16 19.47
CA ALA A 478 -18.97 -10.67 19.27
C ALA A 478 -20.01 -9.56 19.08
N LYS A 479 -19.92 -8.47 19.85
CA LYS A 479 -20.81 -7.31 19.70
C LYS A 479 -20.70 -6.68 18.31
N ILE A 480 -19.47 -6.46 17.83
CA ILE A 480 -19.22 -5.91 16.48
C ILE A 480 -19.74 -6.88 15.42
N ALA A 481 -19.44 -8.17 15.56
CA ALA A 481 -19.91 -9.20 14.64
C ALA A 481 -21.44 -9.27 14.59
N MET A 482 -22.15 -9.13 15.72
CA MET A 482 -23.61 -9.13 15.72
C MET A 482 -24.21 -7.90 15.02
N LYS A 483 -23.57 -6.73 15.12
CA LYS A 483 -23.96 -5.55 14.32
C LYS A 483 -23.79 -5.82 12.83
N LEU A 484 -22.66 -6.40 12.42
CA LEU A 484 -22.42 -6.79 11.03
C LEU A 484 -23.44 -7.83 10.52
N ALA A 485 -23.75 -8.86 11.32
CA ALA A 485 -24.74 -9.89 10.98
C ALA A 485 -26.12 -9.26 10.73
N ASN A 486 -26.53 -8.30 11.57
CA ASN A 486 -27.78 -7.58 11.38
C ASN A 486 -27.81 -6.83 10.04
N VAL A 487 -26.74 -6.16 9.64
CA VAL A 487 -26.64 -5.46 8.35
C VAL A 487 -26.74 -6.45 7.18
N LEU A 488 -25.89 -7.49 7.16
CA LEU A 488 -25.83 -8.45 6.06
C LEU A 488 -27.09 -9.31 5.90
N CYS A 489 -27.88 -9.47 6.95
CA CYS A 489 -29.15 -10.18 6.90
C CYS A 489 -30.35 -9.27 6.54
N GLY A 490 -30.14 -7.97 6.32
CA GLY A 490 -31.22 -7.02 6.04
C GLY A 490 -32.08 -6.69 7.26
N GLY A 491 -31.49 -6.75 8.46
CA GLY A 491 -32.21 -6.65 9.72
C GLY A 491 -33.11 -7.86 9.99
N ILE A 492 -33.95 -7.78 11.02
CA ILE A 492 -34.88 -8.86 11.38
C ILE A 492 -35.93 -9.12 10.28
N THR A 493 -36.26 -8.10 9.49
CA THR A 493 -37.26 -8.13 8.42
C THR A 493 -36.68 -8.49 7.05
N GLY A 494 -35.38 -8.77 6.93
CA GLY A 494 -34.75 -9.00 5.62
C GLY A 494 -35.34 -10.16 4.82
N ALA A 495 -36.00 -11.10 5.49
CA ALA A 495 -36.70 -12.24 4.89
C ALA A 495 -38.17 -11.97 4.55
N THR A 496 -38.72 -10.79 4.84
CA THR A 496 -40.14 -10.48 4.61
C THR A 496 -40.39 -9.76 3.29
N HIS A 497 -39.36 -9.18 2.69
CA HIS A 497 -39.42 -8.39 1.46
C HIS A 497 -38.04 -8.39 0.75
N ALA A 498 -37.97 -7.81 -0.45
CA ALA A 498 -36.69 -7.56 -1.10
C ALA A 498 -36.07 -6.29 -0.51
N VAL A 499 -34.91 -6.44 0.14
CA VAL A 499 -34.21 -5.37 0.82
C VAL A 499 -33.41 -4.56 -0.20
N THR A 500 -33.64 -3.25 -0.21
CA THR A 500 -32.99 -2.30 -1.10
C THR A 500 -31.59 -1.91 -0.63
N GLU A 501 -30.80 -1.32 -1.52
CA GLU A 501 -29.49 -0.78 -1.16
C GLU A 501 -29.59 0.28 -0.06
N ASP A 502 -30.56 1.20 -0.16
CA ASP A 502 -30.77 2.27 0.83
C ASP A 502 -31.08 1.74 2.24
N GLU A 503 -31.87 0.65 2.33
CA GLU A 503 -32.16 0.01 3.61
C GLU A 503 -30.90 -0.59 4.24
N ILE A 504 -30.05 -1.24 3.44
CA ILE A 504 -28.76 -1.74 3.92
C ILE A 504 -27.84 -0.59 4.33
N LEU A 505 -27.78 0.50 3.57
CA LEU A 505 -26.96 1.66 3.90
C LEU A 505 -27.39 2.33 5.21
N GLU A 506 -28.69 2.40 5.50
CA GLU A 506 -29.18 2.90 6.79
C GLU A 506 -28.78 1.95 7.94
N LEU A 507 -28.93 0.63 7.77
CA LEU A 507 -28.49 -0.35 8.76
C LEU A 507 -26.97 -0.28 9.01
N GLU A 508 -26.18 -0.18 7.94
CA GLU A 508 -24.72 -0.04 7.99
C GLU A 508 -24.32 1.22 8.75
N ARG A 509 -24.96 2.36 8.44
CA ARG A 509 -24.70 3.64 9.09
C ARG A 509 -25.12 3.64 10.55
N GLU A 510 -26.27 3.06 10.91
CA GLU A 510 -26.66 2.86 12.31
C GLU A 510 -25.63 2.04 13.07
N ALA A 511 -25.24 0.89 12.51
CA ALA A 511 -24.30 -0.02 13.15
C ALA A 511 -22.93 0.63 13.36
N PHE A 512 -22.42 1.34 12.35
CA PHE A 512 -21.17 2.10 12.46
C PHE A 512 -21.25 3.16 13.56
N LEU A 513 -22.28 4.02 13.52
CA LEU A 513 -22.47 5.09 14.50
C LEU A 513 -22.63 4.55 15.93
N SER A 514 -23.39 3.48 16.10
CA SER A 514 -23.57 2.80 17.38
C SER A 514 -22.23 2.31 17.92
N LEU A 515 -21.39 1.71 17.09
CA LEU A 515 -20.06 1.23 17.48
C LEU A 515 -19.09 2.38 17.80
N CYS A 516 -19.19 3.54 17.15
CA CYS A 516 -18.44 4.73 17.55
C CYS A 516 -18.77 5.18 18.99
N GLY A 517 -19.99 4.91 19.47
CA GLY A 517 -20.42 5.19 20.84
C GLY A 517 -19.84 4.24 21.90
N GLU A 518 -19.24 3.12 21.49
CA GLU A 518 -18.75 2.10 22.42
C GLU A 518 -17.37 2.45 23.00
N PRO A 519 -17.21 2.47 24.35
CA PRO A 519 -15.93 2.78 24.98
C PRO A 519 -14.79 1.86 24.53
N LEU A 520 -15.07 0.55 24.35
CA LEU A 520 -14.07 -0.41 23.90
C LEU A 520 -13.65 -0.18 22.44
N SER A 521 -14.57 0.25 21.57
CA SER A 521 -14.24 0.63 20.19
C SER A 521 -13.39 1.91 20.16
N GLN A 522 -13.73 2.92 20.96
CA GLN A 522 -12.89 4.12 21.08
C GLN A 522 -11.48 3.79 21.60
N ALA A 523 -11.37 2.88 22.56
CA ALA A 523 -10.08 2.40 23.04
C ALA A 523 -9.27 1.67 21.94
N ARG A 524 -9.92 0.85 21.10
CA ARG A 524 -9.26 0.20 19.94
C ARG A 524 -8.77 1.24 18.92
N MET A 525 -9.58 2.25 18.59
CA MET A 525 -9.19 3.33 17.69
C MET A 525 -7.98 4.11 18.22
N GLN A 526 -8.01 4.51 19.50
CA GLN A 526 -6.91 5.23 20.15
C GLN A 526 -5.63 4.38 20.20
N TYR A 527 -5.75 3.09 20.55
CA TYR A 527 -4.60 2.19 20.61
C TYR A 527 -3.97 1.98 19.23
N MET A 528 -4.78 1.83 18.17
CA MET A 528 -4.30 1.74 16.79
C MET A 528 -3.51 2.99 16.41
N LEU A 529 -4.03 4.19 16.68
CA LEU A 529 -3.36 5.46 16.37
C LEU A 529 -2.01 5.63 17.11
N GLN A 530 -1.90 5.09 18.32
CA GLN A 530 -0.70 5.19 19.15
C GLN A 530 0.35 4.12 18.85
N ASN A 531 -0.09 2.90 18.52
CA ASN A 531 0.77 1.71 18.47
C ASN A 531 0.89 1.10 17.06
N ASN A 532 0.10 1.58 16.09
CA ASN A 532 -0.04 1.00 14.74
C ASN A 532 -0.33 -0.52 14.78
N LYS A 533 -1.11 -0.96 15.78
CA LYS A 533 -1.50 -2.36 15.99
C LYS A 533 -2.93 -2.42 16.53
N PRO A 534 -3.72 -3.44 16.16
CA PRO A 534 -5.02 -3.68 16.76
C PRO A 534 -4.92 -3.97 18.26
N LEU A 535 -5.91 -3.50 19.02
CA LEU A 535 -6.14 -3.90 20.41
C LEU A 535 -7.28 -4.93 20.42
N ARG A 536 -7.05 -6.09 21.07
CA ARG A 536 -8.12 -7.05 21.35
C ARG A 536 -8.48 -6.95 22.83
N ASN A 537 -9.55 -6.21 23.11
CA ASN A 537 -10.16 -6.00 24.43
C ASN A 537 -11.58 -6.56 24.48
#